data_AF-A0A7X9IJ75-F1
#
_entry.id   AF-A0A7X9IJ75-F1
#
_cell.length_a   1.000
_cell.length_b   1.000
_cell.length_c   1.000
_cell.angle_alpha   90.00
_cell.angle_beta   90.00
_cell.angle_gamma   90.00
#
_symmetry.space_group_name_H-M   'P 1'
#
loop_
_entity.id
_entity.type
_entity.pdbx_description
1 polymer ?
#
loop_
_entity_poly.entity_id
_entity_poly.type
_entity_poly.pdbx_seq_one_letter_code
_entity_poly.pdbx_strand_id
1 'polypeptide(L)'
;MYKLKENKIVNLSVLCLLLVLLQAQLVLAEGKVSKPLIKVRSVRALGMLDDDALKTRDRIIIDTRLRDLDTELHALPFQMYQLLDSGVFPVSVRKKQDIRLATGQVLKLRLLSSDDDGLTIWLRWAGKTEGVLLDTRLHLEYGHIVLAGTESINRSGAVLAIEALKADPSVD
;
A
#
# COMPACT_ATOMS: atom_id res chain seq x y z
N MET A 1 -67.86 -17.36 -35.04
CA MET A 1 -67.19 -17.73 -33.79
C MET A 1 -65.85 -18.38 -34.15
N TYR A 2 -64.76 -17.61 -34.21
CA TYR A 2 -63.42 -18.12 -34.58
C TYR A 2 -62.48 -17.96 -33.38
N LYS A 3 -62.05 -19.09 -32.80
CA LYS A 3 -60.99 -19.14 -31.79
C LYS A 3 -59.65 -19.32 -32.50
N LEU A 4 -58.85 -18.26 -32.56
CA LEU A 4 -57.43 -18.34 -32.88
C LEU A 4 -56.68 -18.89 -31.66
N LYS A 5 -56.15 -20.12 -31.77
CA LYS A 5 -55.19 -20.71 -30.84
C LYS A 5 -53.80 -20.21 -31.23
N GLU A 6 -53.27 -19.24 -30.50
CA GLU A 6 -51.86 -18.84 -30.61
C GLU A 6 -50.98 -19.89 -29.92
N ASN A 7 -50.38 -20.77 -30.72
CA ASN A 7 -49.28 -21.62 -30.26
C ASN A 7 -48.00 -20.75 -30.21
N LYS A 8 -47.67 -20.25 -29.03
CA LYS A 8 -46.35 -19.67 -28.76
C LYS A 8 -45.33 -20.81 -28.64
N ILE A 9 -44.83 -21.28 -29.78
CA ILE A 9 -43.63 -22.11 -29.82
C ILE A 9 -42.46 -21.18 -29.53
N VAL A 10 -42.10 -21.07 -28.25
CA VAL A 10 -40.86 -20.42 -27.85
C VAL A 10 -39.74 -21.30 -28.41
N ASN A 11 -39.06 -20.80 -29.44
CA ASN A 11 -38.04 -21.53 -30.15
C ASN A 11 -36.86 -21.78 -29.19
N LEU A 12 -36.66 -23.04 -28.79
CA LEU A 12 -35.67 -23.47 -27.80
C LEU A 12 -34.25 -22.98 -28.14
N SER A 13 -33.96 -22.83 -29.44
CA SER A 13 -32.70 -22.28 -29.94
C SER A 13 -32.47 -20.81 -29.53
N VAL A 14 -33.53 -20.00 -29.50
CA VAL A 14 -33.46 -18.58 -29.08
C VAL A 14 -33.20 -18.47 -27.58
N LEU A 15 -33.80 -19.36 -26.78
CA LEU A 15 -33.58 -19.40 -25.33
C LEU A 15 -32.12 -19.80 -24.99
N CYS A 16 -31.57 -20.79 -25.71
CA CYS A 16 -30.16 -21.17 -25.54
C CYS A 16 -29.21 -20.04 -25.94
N LEU A 17 -29.49 -19.32 -27.03
CA LEU A 17 -28.66 -18.19 -27.46
C LEU A 17 -28.66 -17.06 -26.41
N LEU A 18 -29.82 -16.76 -25.83
CA LEU A 18 -29.96 -15.78 -24.75
C LEU A 18 -29.19 -16.18 -23.49
N LEU A 19 -29.22 -17.47 -23.10
CA LEU A 19 -28.46 -17.99 -21.96
C LEU A 19 -26.95 -17.87 -22.17
N VAL A 20 -26.45 -18.19 -23.38
CA VAL A 20 -25.02 -18.04 -23.72
C VAL A 20 -24.61 -16.57 -23.71
N LEU A 21 -25.44 -15.67 -24.24
CA LEU A 21 -25.19 -14.23 -24.19
C LEU A 21 -25.19 -13.68 -22.76
N LEU A 22 -26.10 -14.16 -21.91
CA LEU A 22 -26.16 -13.77 -20.50
C LEU A 22 -24.92 -14.24 -19.73
N GLN A 23 -24.43 -15.46 -20.00
CA GLN A 23 -23.20 -15.97 -19.40
C GLN A 23 -21.97 -15.22 -19.91
N ALA A 24 -21.92 -14.85 -21.19
CA ALA A 24 -20.82 -14.03 -21.72
C ALA A 24 -20.77 -12.64 -21.07
N GLN A 25 -21.92 -12.01 -20.80
CA GLN A 25 -21.98 -10.74 -20.07
C GLN A 25 -21.60 -10.89 -18.60
N LEU A 26 -21.92 -12.02 -17.96
CA LEU A 26 -21.51 -12.28 -16.57
C LEU A 26 -19.98 -12.45 -16.44
N VAL A 27 -19.35 -13.11 -17.43
CA VAL A 27 -17.87 -13.28 -17.47
C VAL A 27 -17.17 -11.95 -17.73
N LEU A 28 -17.76 -11.05 -18.53
CA LEU A 28 -17.25 -9.69 -18.72
C LEU A 28 -17.48 -8.79 -17.49
N ALA A 29 -18.41 -9.15 -16.61
CA ALA A 29 -18.70 -8.45 -15.36
C ALA A 29 -17.84 -8.92 -14.16
N GLU A 30 -16.90 -9.85 -14.36
CA GLU A 30 -15.76 -9.98 -13.45
C GLU A 30 -14.88 -8.73 -13.60
N GLY A 31 -15.36 -7.64 -12.99
CA GLY A 31 -14.69 -6.35 -12.99
C GLY A 31 -13.23 -6.54 -12.59
N LYS A 32 -12.32 -5.89 -13.33
CA LYS A 32 -10.91 -5.80 -12.97
C LYS A 32 -10.82 -5.39 -11.50
N VAL A 33 -10.58 -6.35 -10.61
CA VAL A 33 -10.38 -6.05 -9.19
C VAL A 33 -9.02 -5.38 -9.10
N SER A 34 -9.04 -4.06 -9.15
CA SER A 34 -7.85 -3.26 -8.98
C SER A 34 -7.25 -3.57 -7.61
N LYS A 35 -5.97 -3.95 -7.59
CA LYS A 35 -5.29 -4.30 -6.35
C LYS A 35 -4.95 -2.99 -5.62
N PRO A 36 -5.20 -2.90 -4.31
CA PRO A 36 -4.79 -1.74 -3.54
C PRO A 36 -3.27 -1.58 -3.64
N LEU A 37 -2.83 -0.34 -3.77
CA LEU A 37 -1.43 0.01 -3.90
C LEU A 37 -0.93 0.59 -2.58
N ILE A 38 0.31 0.27 -2.24
CA ILE A 38 1.04 0.96 -1.16
C ILE A 38 2.30 1.58 -1.73
N LYS A 39 2.60 2.79 -1.28
CA LYS A 39 3.88 3.43 -1.51
C LYS A 39 4.74 3.27 -0.27
N VAL A 40 5.97 2.85 -0.48
CA VAL A 40 6.94 2.60 0.58
C VAL A 40 8.18 3.43 0.28
N ARG A 41 8.68 4.14 1.29
CA ARG A 41 9.95 4.87 1.24
C ARG A 41 10.84 4.46 2.39
N SER A 42 12.05 4.03 2.07
CA SER A 42 13.11 3.73 3.04
C SER A 42 13.98 4.97 3.23
N VAL A 43 14.08 5.42 4.47
CA VAL A 43 14.78 6.64 4.85
C VAL A 43 15.88 6.31 5.85
N ARG A 44 17.08 6.83 5.62
CA ARG A 44 18.15 6.82 6.59
C ARG A 44 18.02 8.04 7.49
N ALA A 45 18.03 7.84 8.79
CA ALA A 45 18.14 8.91 9.77
C ALA A 45 19.56 8.93 10.36
N LEU A 46 20.18 10.10 10.49
CA LEU A 46 21.56 10.27 10.96
C LEU A 46 21.68 11.42 11.96
N GLY A 47 22.64 11.29 12.87
CA GLY A 47 22.98 12.35 13.82
C GLY A 47 21.89 12.50 14.86
N MET A 48 21.71 11.46 15.70
CA MET A 48 20.75 11.50 16.81
C MET A 48 20.98 12.75 17.66
N LEU A 49 19.92 13.54 17.83
CA LEU A 49 19.92 14.76 18.63
C LEU A 49 19.78 14.40 20.11
N ASP A 50 20.58 15.05 20.94
CA ASP A 50 20.39 15.01 22.39
C ASP A 50 19.20 15.92 22.77
N ASP A 51 18.54 15.67 23.91
CA ASP A 51 17.29 16.36 24.29
C ASP A 51 17.39 17.89 24.28
N ASP A 52 18.56 18.44 24.61
CA ASP A 52 18.83 19.89 24.57
C ASP A 52 18.90 20.45 23.14
N ALA A 53 19.28 19.63 22.16
CA ALA A 53 19.42 20.02 20.76
C ALA A 53 18.08 19.96 19.98
N LEU A 54 17.08 19.20 20.46
CA LEU A 54 15.73 19.11 19.86
C LEU A 54 15.01 20.47 19.79
N LYS A 55 15.40 21.44 20.62
CA LYS A 55 14.85 22.80 20.64
C LYS A 55 15.31 23.65 19.45
N THR A 56 16.37 23.24 18.76
CA THR A 56 16.95 23.98 17.61
C THR A 56 16.58 23.26 16.31
N ARG A 57 15.30 23.35 15.91
CA ARG A 57 14.78 22.74 14.67
C ARG A 57 15.47 23.23 13.39
N ASP A 58 16.12 24.40 13.43
CA ASP A 58 16.77 25.05 12.28
C ASP A 58 17.98 24.30 11.70
N ARG A 59 18.35 23.13 12.24
CA ARG A 59 19.49 22.31 11.78
C ARG A 59 19.09 20.97 11.18
N ILE A 60 17.80 20.68 11.03
CA ILE A 60 17.35 19.43 10.42
C ILE A 60 17.49 19.53 8.89
N ILE A 61 18.18 18.55 8.30
CA ILE A 61 18.44 18.45 6.86
C ILE A 61 17.60 17.31 6.29
N ILE A 62 16.59 17.66 5.49
CA ILE A 62 15.68 16.70 4.85
C ILE A 62 15.94 16.67 3.35
N ASP A 63 16.13 15.48 2.79
CA ASP A 63 16.20 15.27 1.35
C ASP A 63 14.96 15.90 0.66
N THR A 64 15.18 16.65 -0.41
CA THR A 64 14.11 17.32 -1.17
C THR A 64 12.97 16.39 -1.60
N ARG A 65 13.25 15.09 -1.78
CA ARG A 65 12.29 14.05 -2.16
C ARG A 65 11.38 13.58 -1.00
N LEU A 66 11.65 14.07 0.21
CA LEU A 66 10.91 13.77 1.45
C LEU A 66 10.21 15.01 2.03
N ARG A 67 10.10 16.10 1.26
CA ARG A 67 9.48 17.36 1.74
C ARG A 67 8.03 17.21 2.17
N ASP A 68 7.32 16.23 1.61
CA ASP A 68 5.95 15.91 2.02
C ASP A 68 5.88 15.28 3.42
N LEU A 69 7.00 14.83 3.98
CA LEU A 69 7.14 14.27 5.33
C LEU A 69 7.81 15.24 6.31
N ASP A 70 7.94 16.51 5.95
CA ASP A 70 8.73 17.48 6.71
C ASP A 70 8.26 17.54 8.17
N THR A 71 6.96 17.66 8.40
CA THR A 71 6.39 17.78 9.75
C THR A 71 6.65 16.54 10.59
N GLU A 72 6.46 15.36 10.02
CA GLU A 72 6.59 14.07 10.69
C GLU A 72 8.05 13.73 10.98
N LEU A 73 8.97 14.04 10.06
CA LEU A 73 10.41 13.81 10.24
C LEU A 73 11.03 14.78 11.25
N HIS A 74 10.53 16.02 11.35
CA HIS A 74 10.96 16.95 12.40
C HIS A 74 10.57 16.50 13.81
N ALA A 75 9.60 15.59 13.95
CA ALA A 75 9.22 15.02 15.25
C ALA A 75 10.18 13.91 15.73
N LEU A 76 10.99 13.37 14.83
CA LEU A 76 11.95 12.31 15.13
C LEU A 76 13.32 12.91 15.55
N PRO A 77 14.08 12.26 16.45
CA PRO A 77 15.25 12.86 17.09
C PRO A 77 16.53 12.75 16.25
N PHE A 78 16.50 13.10 14.97
CA PHE A 78 17.66 13.05 14.08
C PHE A 78 17.90 14.35 13.32
N GLN A 79 19.17 14.63 13.04
CA GLN A 79 19.60 15.83 12.29
C GLN A 79 19.39 15.70 10.80
N MET A 80 19.47 14.50 10.23
CA MET A 80 19.46 14.32 8.77
C MET A 80 18.62 13.13 8.34
N TYR A 81 17.84 13.33 7.27
CA TYR A 81 17.00 12.32 6.64
C TYR A 81 17.32 12.20 5.15
N GLN A 82 17.76 11.01 4.73
CA GLN A 82 18.11 10.71 3.35
C GLN A 82 17.20 9.61 2.79
N LEU A 83 16.55 9.87 1.65
CA LEU A 83 15.79 8.84 0.95
C LEU A 83 16.75 7.83 0.31
N LEU A 84 16.66 6.57 0.74
CA LEU A 84 17.46 5.47 0.22
C LEU A 84 16.76 4.73 -0.92
N ASP A 85 15.45 4.51 -0.79
CA ASP A 85 14.67 3.73 -1.75
C ASP A 85 13.20 4.15 -1.70
N SER A 86 12.51 4.05 -2.84
CA SER A 86 11.08 4.37 -2.97
C SER A 86 10.43 3.48 -4.00
N GLY A 87 9.29 2.90 -3.68
CA GLY A 87 8.54 2.06 -4.61
C GLY A 87 7.05 2.04 -4.33
N VAL A 88 6.28 1.74 -5.37
CA VAL A 88 4.84 1.49 -5.28
C VAL A 88 4.59 0.03 -5.58
N PHE A 89 3.83 -0.63 -4.71
CA PHE A 89 3.64 -2.06 -4.76
C PHE A 89 2.17 -2.42 -4.61
N PRO A 90 1.63 -3.29 -5.48
CA PRO A 90 0.28 -3.82 -5.30
C PRO A 90 0.27 -4.82 -4.15
N VAL A 91 -0.64 -4.67 -3.20
CA VAL A 91 -0.74 -5.59 -2.06
C VAL A 91 -1.72 -6.71 -2.38
N SER A 92 -1.26 -7.95 -2.25
CA SER A 92 -2.10 -9.12 -2.46
C SER A 92 -2.95 -9.45 -1.24
N VAL A 93 -4.25 -9.72 -1.49
CA VAL A 93 -5.19 -10.21 -0.46
C VAL A 93 -4.84 -11.64 -0.01
N ARG A 94 -4.38 -12.48 -0.95
CA ARG A 94 -4.29 -13.93 -0.73
C ARG A 94 -2.93 -14.41 -0.25
N LYS A 95 -1.86 -13.64 -0.47
CA LYS A 95 -0.49 -14.10 -0.23
C LYS A 95 0.34 -13.02 0.45
N LYS A 96 1.26 -13.45 1.32
CA LYS A 96 2.34 -12.60 1.80
C LYS A 96 3.25 -12.27 0.62
N GLN A 97 3.61 -11.01 0.48
CA GLN A 97 4.53 -10.53 -0.53
C GLN A 97 5.81 -10.07 0.15
N ASP A 98 6.94 -10.54 -0.36
CA ASP A 98 8.26 -10.12 0.08
C ASP A 98 8.78 -9.03 -0.88
N ILE A 99 9.13 -7.88 -0.32
CA ILE A 99 9.72 -6.74 -1.02
C ILE A 99 11.13 -6.57 -0.49
N ARG A 100 12.12 -6.63 -1.38
CA ARG A 100 13.51 -6.34 -1.06
C ARG A 100 13.77 -4.88 -1.38
N LEU A 101 14.15 -4.11 -0.37
CA LEU A 101 14.54 -2.72 -0.52
C LEU A 101 15.98 -2.66 -1.05
N ALA A 102 16.34 -1.56 -1.72
CA ALA A 102 17.71 -1.34 -2.24
C ALA A 102 18.78 -1.39 -1.13
N THR A 103 18.39 -1.15 0.13
CA THR A 103 19.24 -1.23 1.31
C THR A 103 19.61 -2.67 1.72
N GLY A 104 18.97 -3.67 1.12
CA GLY A 104 19.06 -5.07 1.49
C GLY A 104 18.10 -5.49 2.62
N GLN A 105 17.31 -4.55 3.16
CA GLN A 105 16.23 -4.84 4.09
C GLN A 105 15.06 -5.54 3.38
N VAL A 106 14.26 -6.26 4.16
CA VAL A 106 13.11 -7.01 3.62
C VAL A 106 11.83 -6.56 4.31
N LEU A 107 10.82 -6.24 3.51
CA LEU A 107 9.45 -6.02 3.96
C LEU A 107 8.58 -7.19 3.54
N LYS A 108 7.81 -7.73 4.47
CA LYS A 108 6.76 -8.69 4.20
C LYS A 108 5.42 -8.05 4.45
N LEU A 109 4.55 -8.11 3.47
CA LEU A 109 3.27 -7.43 3.48
C LEU A 109 2.15 -8.41 3.18
N ARG A 110 1.02 -8.24 3.85
CA ARG A 110 -0.22 -8.95 3.55
C ARG A 110 -1.40 -8.04 3.84
N LEU A 111 -2.29 -7.89 2.86
CA LEU A 111 -3.56 -7.22 3.10
C LEU A 111 -4.44 -8.08 4.00
N LEU A 112 -5.00 -7.48 5.04
CA LEU A 112 -5.96 -8.11 5.95
C LEU A 112 -7.38 -7.68 5.63
N SER A 113 -7.59 -6.39 5.40
CA SER A 113 -8.86 -5.82 4.95
C SER A 113 -8.63 -4.54 4.14
N SER A 114 -9.63 -4.15 3.36
CA SER A 114 -9.70 -2.90 2.61
C SER A 114 -11.15 -2.42 2.69
N ASP A 115 -11.32 -1.12 2.89
CA ASP A 115 -12.61 -0.42 2.84
C ASP A 115 -12.42 0.89 2.06
N ASP A 116 -13.43 1.76 2.07
CA ASP A 116 -13.41 3.03 1.31
C ASP A 116 -12.46 4.08 1.91
N ASP A 117 -12.13 3.92 3.20
CA ASP A 117 -11.32 4.85 4.00
C ASP A 117 -9.84 4.45 4.00
N GLY A 118 -9.55 3.15 3.92
CA GLY A 118 -8.17 2.69 3.94
C GLY A 118 -7.95 1.18 3.83
N LEU A 119 -6.75 0.79 4.26
CA LEU A 119 -6.24 -0.57 4.21
C LEU A 119 -5.78 -0.99 5.60
N THR A 120 -6.15 -2.20 6.02
CA THR A 120 -5.47 -2.85 7.15
C THR A 120 -4.48 -3.86 6.61
N ILE A 121 -3.20 -3.68 6.93
CA ILE A 121 -2.11 -4.55 6.49
C ILE A 121 -1.40 -5.19 7.68
N TRP A 122 -0.94 -6.42 7.50
CA TRP A 122 0.12 -6.97 8.31
C TRP A 122 1.47 -6.64 7.64
N LEU A 123 2.38 -6.06 8.41
CA LEU A 123 3.70 -5.66 7.98
C LEU A 123 4.75 -6.31 8.88
N ARG A 124 5.76 -6.92 8.26
CA ARG A 124 7.00 -7.29 8.94
C ARG A 124 8.20 -6.70 8.22
N TRP A 125 8.99 -5.92 8.93
CA TRP A 125 10.24 -5.33 8.45
C TRP A 125 11.43 -6.00 9.13
N ALA A 126 12.38 -6.46 8.34
CA ALA A 126 13.62 -7.06 8.81
C ALA A 126 14.83 -6.30 8.28
N GLY A 127 15.85 -6.17 9.13
CA GLY A 127 17.13 -5.59 8.77
C GLY A 127 17.90 -6.46 7.76
N LYS A 128 18.97 -5.91 7.18
CA LYS A 128 19.89 -6.67 6.33
C LYS A 128 20.69 -7.70 7.14
N THR A 129 21.20 -7.25 8.28
CA THR A 129 22.01 -8.03 9.23
C THR A 129 21.33 -8.14 10.59
N GLU A 130 20.39 -7.25 10.86
CA GLU A 130 19.61 -7.22 12.09
C GLU A 130 18.39 -8.12 11.96
N GLY A 131 17.84 -8.54 13.10
CA GLY A 131 16.64 -9.37 13.16
C GLY A 131 15.38 -8.65 12.67
N VAL A 132 14.25 -9.06 13.21
CA VAL A 132 12.98 -8.38 12.93
C VAL A 132 13.00 -7.01 13.60
N LEU A 133 12.85 -5.95 12.80
CA LEU A 133 12.80 -4.56 13.25
C LEU A 133 11.38 -4.19 13.69
N LEU A 134 10.39 -4.67 12.94
CA LEU A 134 8.97 -4.42 13.20
C LEU A 134 8.15 -5.62 12.71
N ASP A 135 7.15 -6.04 13.49
CA ASP A 135 6.15 -7.03 13.08
C ASP A 135 4.81 -6.60 13.69
N THR A 136 3.96 -5.97 12.88
CA THR A 136 2.75 -5.31 13.38
C THR A 136 1.61 -5.32 12.36
N ARG A 137 0.41 -4.97 12.84
CA ARG A 137 -0.74 -4.64 11.99
C ARG A 137 -0.86 -3.12 11.92
N LEU A 138 -0.98 -2.58 10.71
CA LEU A 138 -1.15 -1.16 10.47
C LEU A 138 -2.50 -0.93 9.81
N HIS A 139 -3.21 0.08 10.30
CA HIS A 139 -4.31 0.69 9.58
C HIS A 139 -3.75 1.90 8.83
N LEU A 140 -3.95 1.93 7.52
CA LEU A 140 -3.46 2.98 6.62
C LEU A 140 -4.65 3.64 5.96
N GLU A 141 -4.95 4.87 6.37
CA GLU A 141 -5.95 5.70 5.69
C GLU A 141 -5.39 6.16 4.33
N TYR A 142 -6.25 6.26 3.32
CA TYR A 142 -5.83 6.71 2.01
C TYR A 142 -5.35 8.17 2.03
N GLY A 143 -4.19 8.42 1.42
CA GLY A 143 -3.58 9.75 1.38
C GLY A 143 -2.86 10.17 2.68
N HIS A 144 -2.84 9.30 3.69
CA HIS A 144 -2.08 9.51 4.91
C HIS A 144 -0.82 8.65 4.92
N ILE A 145 0.28 9.24 5.41
CA ILE A 145 1.56 8.54 5.53
C ILE A 145 1.81 8.18 6.98
N VAL A 146 2.11 6.91 7.22
CA VAL A 146 2.54 6.41 8.52
C VAL A 146 4.06 6.25 8.51
N LEU A 147 4.72 6.80 9.53
CA LEU A 147 6.13 6.58 9.79
C LEU A 147 6.33 5.48 10.84
N ALA A 148 7.22 4.55 10.56
CA ALA A 148 7.76 3.63 11.55
C ALA A 148 9.29 3.71 11.51
N GLY A 149 9.96 3.69 12.67
CA GLY A 149 11.41 3.82 12.71
C GLY A 149 12.04 2.95 13.78
N THR A 150 13.34 2.71 13.64
CA THR A 150 14.17 2.07 14.65
C THR A 150 15.40 2.92 14.94
N GLU A 151 15.79 2.94 16.20
CA GLU A 151 17.07 3.50 16.64
C GLU A 151 18.16 2.42 16.54
N SER A 152 19.34 2.80 16.08
CA SER A 152 20.53 1.94 16.06
C SER A 152 21.63 2.52 16.93
N ILE A 153 22.52 1.65 17.39
CA ILE A 153 23.59 1.89 18.38
C ILE A 153 24.55 3.02 17.95
N ASN A 154 24.63 3.33 16.65
CA ASN A 154 25.57 4.30 16.10
C ASN A 154 24.96 5.69 15.79
N ARG A 155 24.03 6.18 16.63
CA ARG A 155 23.35 7.48 16.42
C ARG A 155 22.72 7.62 15.02
N SER A 156 22.27 6.51 14.47
CA SER A 156 21.61 6.42 13.18
C SER A 156 20.35 5.58 13.33
N GLY A 157 19.40 5.79 12.44
CA GLY A 157 18.14 5.08 12.44
C GLY A 157 17.72 4.70 11.03
N ALA A 158 16.83 3.72 10.96
CA ALA A 158 16.09 3.44 9.75
C ALA A 158 14.66 3.93 9.97
N VAL A 159 14.11 4.64 8.99
CA VAL A 159 12.72 5.09 8.97
C VAL A 159 12.05 4.53 7.73
N LEU A 160 10.83 4.06 7.89
CA LEU A 160 9.98 3.52 6.87
C LEU A 160 8.72 4.36 6.79
N ALA A 161 8.51 5.04 5.67
CA ALA A 161 7.28 5.77 5.41
C ALA A 161 6.38 4.93 4.50
N ILE A 162 5.14 4.70 4.93
CA ILE A 162 4.17 3.84 4.25
C ILE A 162 2.88 4.60 4.03
N GLU A 163 2.37 4.55 2.82
CA GLU A 163 1.16 5.25 2.39
C GLU A 163 0.26 4.30 1.60
N ALA A 164 -1.04 4.31 1.91
CA ALA A 164 -2.03 3.65 1.08
C ALA A 164 -2.46 4.57 -0.07
N LEU A 165 -2.41 4.05 -1.30
CA LEU A 165 -2.83 4.76 -2.49
C LEU A 165 -4.15 4.20 -2.99
N LYS A 166 -5.10 5.08 -3.32
CA LYS A 166 -6.30 4.67 -4.07
C LYS A 166 -5.86 4.22 -5.45
N ALA A 167 -6.36 3.07 -5.89
CA ALA A 167 -6.21 2.68 -7.26
C ALA A 167 -6.89 3.72 -8.15
N ASP A 168 -6.15 4.26 -9.11
CA ASP A 168 -6.73 5.18 -10.09
C ASP A 168 -7.52 4.35 -11.11
N PRO A 169 -8.87 4.49 -11.17
CA PRO A 169 -9.68 3.75 -12.13
C PRO A 169 -9.45 4.19 -13.59
N SER A 170 -8.69 5.27 -13.83
CA SER A 170 -8.44 5.82 -15.16
C SER A 170 -7.18 5.28 -15.87
N VAL A 171 -6.37 4.45 -15.19
CA VAL A 171 -5.06 3.96 -15.70
C VAL A 171 -5.13 2.49 -16.15
N ASP A 172 -6.30 2.02 -16.59
CA ASP A 172 -6.57 0.61 -16.93
C ASP A 172 -7.03 0.37 -18.37
#